data_AF-A0A6B3B1C3-F1
#
_entry.id   AF-A0A6B3B1C3-F1
#
_cell.length_a   1.000
_cell.length_b   1.000
_cell.length_c   1.000
_cell.angle_alpha   90.00
_cell.angle_beta   90.00
_cell.angle_gamma   90.00
#
_symmetry.space_group_name_H-M   'P 1'
#
loop_
_entity.id
_entity.type
_entity.pdbx_description
1 polymer ?
#
loop_
_entity_poly.entity_id
_entity_poly.type
_entity_poly.pdbx_seq_one_letter_code
_entity_poly.pdbx_strand_id
1 'polypeptide(L)'
;RNALAHPDAARAELDWYPATRLSDAATVLVPAPLVDWPATAPGSLFDPGPSGAASGGSADMALRSALVEIVERDAFTTAWGRRLRLPCWTDPFTAAAGTPDRPTGEALRTLWRRAADAGVRTVFARIPTAVGGLCCVVACLLEPERPGALVTVGMKASDRPHDALLGALQEAWQVRAALEATLLDGPVADVPDPLVTEHDRIRYMLTARARRAVRDWAGGFVPAPAPMTAAEVTTDGIVTALLADGADPHVVDLTPRLPATVAAMGWRAVKVVPAGYQHLRMDETHEWSWNRSRLASAPERTGCPARLTDHRAAAPHPLP
;
A
#
# COMPACT_ATOMS: atom_id res chain seq x y z
N ARG A 1 12.43 -14.26 9.13
CA ARG A 1 13.15 -13.04 9.57
C ARG A 1 12.88 -11.98 8.51
N ASN A 2 12.28 -10.85 8.89
CA ASN A 2 12.16 -9.69 8.03
C ASN A 2 13.57 -9.11 7.84
N ALA A 3 13.92 -8.71 6.62
CA ALA A 3 15.17 -8.04 6.35
C ALA A 3 14.84 -6.76 5.59
N LEU A 4 14.95 -5.61 6.26
CA LEU A 4 14.91 -4.29 5.60
C LEU A 4 16.26 -3.98 4.91
N ALA A 5 17.27 -4.82 5.14
CA ALA A 5 18.58 -4.72 4.53
C ALA A 5 19.12 -6.11 4.14
N HIS A 6 19.88 -6.15 3.06
CA HIS A 6 20.70 -7.30 2.65
C HIS A 6 21.71 -7.65 3.76
N PRO A 7 22.07 -8.93 3.98
CA PRO A 7 23.05 -9.32 5.00
C PRO A 7 24.39 -8.56 4.92
N ASP A 8 24.82 -8.18 3.72
CA ASP A 8 26.08 -7.44 3.51
C ASP A 8 26.03 -6.01 4.05
N ALA A 9 24.84 -5.44 4.29
CA ALA A 9 24.69 -4.13 4.92
C ALA A 9 25.32 -4.08 6.31
N ALA A 10 25.44 -5.21 7.01
CA ALA A 10 26.08 -5.29 8.32
C ALA A 10 27.58 -4.93 8.31
N ARG A 11 28.22 -4.92 7.14
CA ARG A 11 29.64 -4.59 6.95
C ARG A 11 29.85 -3.29 6.17
N ALA A 12 28.76 -2.67 5.70
CA ALA A 12 28.82 -1.44 4.94
C ALA A 12 29.09 -0.25 5.88
N GLU A 13 29.85 0.72 5.38
CA GLU A 13 29.90 2.04 5.99
C GLU A 13 28.62 2.79 5.59
N LEU A 14 27.91 3.33 6.58
CA LEU A 14 26.56 3.88 6.41
C LEU A 14 26.46 5.21 7.15
N ASP A 15 25.71 6.13 6.56
CA ASP A 15 25.14 7.27 7.27
C ASP A 15 23.91 6.83 8.07
N TRP A 16 23.64 7.53 9.18
CA TRP A 16 22.59 7.17 10.12
C TRP A 16 21.75 8.38 10.51
N TYR A 17 20.45 8.17 10.65
CA TYR A 17 19.54 9.14 11.25
C TYR A 17 19.14 8.71 12.66
N PRO A 18 19.03 9.66 13.61
CA PRO A 18 18.33 9.40 14.86
C PRO A 18 16.85 9.12 14.56
N ALA A 19 16.31 8.09 15.19
CA ALA A 19 14.91 7.72 15.13
C ALA A 19 14.36 7.46 16.53
N THR A 20 13.07 7.71 16.72
CA THR A 20 12.33 7.31 17.92
C THR A 20 11.67 5.96 17.66
N ARG A 21 12.01 4.94 18.46
CA ARG A 21 11.34 3.65 18.43
C ARG A 21 10.01 3.74 19.18
N LEU A 22 8.91 3.33 18.54
CA LEU A 22 7.57 3.55 19.11
C LEU A 22 7.20 2.60 20.25
N SER A 23 7.91 1.48 20.42
CA SER A 23 7.64 0.53 21.52
C SER A 23 8.03 1.06 22.90
N ASP A 24 9.09 1.87 23.00
CA ASP A 24 9.66 2.34 24.27
C ASP A 24 10.10 3.81 24.25
N ALA A 25 9.84 4.54 23.16
CA ALA A 25 10.28 5.90 22.91
C ALA A 25 11.81 6.09 22.93
N ALA A 26 12.61 5.02 22.85
CA ALA A 26 14.05 5.14 22.85
C ALA A 26 14.56 5.75 21.54
N THR A 27 15.60 6.59 21.65
CA THR A 27 16.36 7.03 20.49
C THR A 27 17.28 5.91 20.02
N VAL A 28 17.16 5.55 18.74
CA VAL A 28 18.02 4.58 18.05
C VAL A 28 18.54 5.17 16.74
N LEU A 29 19.47 4.48 16.10
CA LEU A 29 19.97 4.87 14.79
C LEU A 29 19.35 3.98 13.71
N VAL A 30 18.88 4.59 12.63
CA VAL A 30 18.44 3.88 11.42
C VAL A 30 19.32 4.25 10.23
N PRO A 31 19.67 3.30 9.34
CA PRO A 31 20.46 3.60 8.14
C PRO A 31 19.79 4.63 7.24
N ALA A 32 20.56 5.60 6.75
CA ALA A 32 20.08 6.62 5.82
C ALA A 32 19.37 6.06 4.57
N PRO A 33 19.82 4.94 3.96
CA PRO A 33 19.10 4.33 2.84
C PRO A 33 17.67 3.84 3.14
N LEU A 34 17.28 3.64 4.40
CA LEU A 34 15.88 3.33 4.76
C LEU A 34 15.01 4.57 4.88
N VAL A 35 15.62 5.76 4.86
CA VAL A 35 14.98 7.05 5.07
C VAL A 35 14.91 7.84 3.77
N ASP A 36 16.03 7.89 3.06
CA ASP A 36 16.19 8.71 1.86
C ASP A 36 15.59 8.06 0.61
N TRP A 37 14.91 8.87 -0.20
CA TRP A 37 14.38 8.46 -1.48
C TRP A 37 14.62 9.56 -2.53
N PRO A 38 15.35 9.27 -3.63
CA PRO A 38 16.07 8.02 -3.89
C PRO A 38 17.19 7.79 -2.86
N ALA A 39 17.46 6.54 -2.49
CA ALA A 39 18.56 6.21 -1.59
C ALA A 39 19.92 6.42 -2.28
N THR A 40 20.88 6.98 -1.54
CA THR A 40 22.27 7.10 -1.98
C THR A 40 23.04 5.79 -1.74
N ALA A 41 24.22 5.64 -2.34
CA ALA A 41 25.05 4.44 -2.14
C ALA A 41 25.41 4.25 -0.64
N PRO A 42 25.33 3.01 -0.09
CA PRO A 42 25.05 1.74 -0.75
C PRO A 42 23.56 1.34 -0.70
N GLY A 43 22.68 2.13 -1.29
CA GLY A 43 21.22 1.92 -1.28
C GLY A 43 20.73 0.60 -1.86
N SER A 44 21.50 -0.07 -2.72
CA SER A 44 21.18 -1.43 -3.22
C SER A 44 21.26 -2.52 -2.15
N LEU A 45 21.84 -2.23 -0.99
CA LEU A 45 21.83 -3.13 0.17
C LEU A 45 20.54 -2.98 1.00
N PHE A 46 19.64 -2.09 0.61
CA PHE A 46 18.37 -1.82 1.26
C PHE A 46 17.26 -1.96 0.24
N ASP A 47 16.01 -2.05 0.72
CA ASP A 47 14.84 -2.01 -0.15
C ASP A 47 14.13 -0.68 0.07
N PRO A 48 14.75 0.42 -0.42
CA PRO A 48 14.25 1.76 -0.17
C PRO A 48 12.93 1.96 -0.90
N GLY A 49 12.07 2.77 -0.31
CA GLY A 49 10.82 3.19 -0.94
C GLY A 49 10.24 4.39 -0.24
N PRO A 50 9.35 5.16 -0.89
CA PRO A 50 8.74 6.33 -0.28
C PRO A 50 7.81 5.98 0.90
N SER A 51 7.36 4.73 1.01
CA SER A 51 6.36 4.29 2.00
C SER A 51 6.67 4.70 3.44
N GLY A 52 5.67 5.21 4.13
CA GLY A 52 5.81 5.69 5.51
C GLY A 52 6.40 7.09 5.61
N ALA A 53 6.66 7.78 4.49
CA ALA A 53 6.96 9.20 4.50
C ALA A 53 5.65 10.01 4.41
N ALA A 54 5.41 10.87 5.39
CA ALA A 54 4.21 11.71 5.39
C ALA A 54 4.48 13.09 5.99
N SER A 55 3.65 14.05 5.61
CA SER A 55 3.62 15.39 6.18
C SER A 55 2.22 15.76 6.66
N GLY A 56 2.15 16.76 7.54
CA GLY A 56 0.87 17.24 8.06
C GLY A 56 1.01 18.57 8.79
N GLY A 57 -0.13 19.19 9.10
CA GLY A 57 -0.20 20.44 9.86
C GLY A 57 0.20 20.31 11.34
N SER A 58 0.47 19.09 11.81
CA SER A 58 1.02 18.79 13.12
C SER A 58 1.87 17.51 13.07
N ALA A 59 2.67 17.29 14.11
CA ALA A 59 3.49 16.07 14.23
C ALA A 59 2.61 14.82 14.30
N ASP A 60 1.50 14.88 15.04
CA ASP A 60 0.53 13.79 15.16
C ASP A 60 -0.14 13.48 13.81
N MET A 61 -0.55 14.50 13.04
CA MET A 61 -1.12 14.28 11.70
C MET A 61 -0.12 13.62 10.75
N ALA A 62 1.15 14.06 10.75
CA ALA A 62 2.19 13.48 9.93
C ALA A 62 2.46 12.01 10.33
N LEU A 63 2.61 11.75 11.63
CA LEU A 63 2.81 10.41 12.18
C LEU A 63 1.64 9.48 11.86
N ARG A 64 0.41 9.92 12.14
CA ARG A 64 -0.81 9.15 11.85
C ARG A 64 -0.90 8.78 10.38
N SER A 65 -0.61 9.72 9.48
CA SER A 65 -0.66 9.48 8.03
C SER A 65 0.38 8.46 7.60
N ALA A 66 1.61 8.57 8.09
CA ALA A 66 2.67 7.59 7.83
C ALA A 66 2.31 6.21 8.38
N LEU A 67 1.76 6.12 9.59
CA LEU A 67 1.36 4.86 10.21
C LEU A 67 0.21 4.17 9.47
N VAL A 68 -0.77 4.92 8.98
CA VAL A 68 -1.84 4.36 8.13
C VAL A 68 -1.24 3.83 6.84
N GLU A 69 -0.32 4.57 6.21
CA GLU A 69 0.29 4.13 4.97
C GLU A 69 1.08 2.82 5.15
N ILE A 70 1.87 2.66 6.22
CA ILE A 70 2.60 1.40 6.42
C ILE A 70 1.67 0.20 6.63
N VAL A 71 0.52 0.40 7.28
CA VAL A 71 -0.50 -0.65 7.44
C VAL A 71 -1.10 -1.01 6.09
N GLU A 72 -1.39 0.01 5.29
CA GLU A 72 -1.96 -0.11 3.97
C GLU A 72 -1.03 -0.91 3.04
N ARG A 73 0.26 -0.53 2.96
CA ARG A 73 1.26 -1.22 2.15
C ARG A 73 1.47 -2.68 2.59
N ASP A 74 1.57 -2.91 3.89
CA ASP A 74 1.71 -4.25 4.44
C ASP A 74 0.52 -5.16 4.13
N ALA A 75 -0.69 -4.65 4.38
CA ALA A 75 -1.93 -5.37 4.13
C ALA A 75 -2.00 -5.80 2.67
N PHE A 76 -1.70 -4.89 1.74
CA PHE A 76 -1.74 -5.18 0.31
C PHE A 76 -0.67 -6.14 -0.15
N THR A 77 0.60 -5.90 0.19
CA THR A 77 1.69 -6.77 -0.28
C THR A 77 1.52 -8.19 0.27
N THR A 78 1.05 -8.32 1.50
CA THR A 78 0.68 -9.60 2.10
C THR A 78 -0.52 -10.24 1.38
N ALA A 79 -1.60 -9.48 1.15
CA ALA A 79 -2.80 -9.99 0.52
C ALA A 79 -2.55 -10.45 -0.93
N TRP A 80 -1.76 -9.67 -1.67
CA TRP A 80 -1.36 -9.97 -3.04
C TRP A 80 -0.40 -11.16 -3.10
N GLY A 81 0.68 -11.13 -2.32
CA GLY A 81 1.70 -12.18 -2.31
C GLY A 81 1.16 -13.55 -1.92
N ARG A 82 0.10 -13.59 -1.09
CA ARG A 82 -0.60 -14.84 -0.72
C ARG A 82 -1.85 -15.14 -1.54
N ARG A 83 -2.27 -14.18 -2.38
CA ARG A 83 -3.51 -14.25 -3.16
C ARG A 83 -4.70 -14.56 -2.26
N LEU A 84 -4.81 -13.79 -1.18
CA LEU A 84 -5.88 -13.97 -0.20
C LEU A 84 -7.25 -13.81 -0.86
N ARG A 85 -8.20 -14.64 -0.43
CA ARG A 85 -9.61 -14.56 -0.81
C ARG A 85 -10.31 -13.53 0.07
N LEU A 86 -10.31 -12.28 -0.39
CA LEU A 86 -10.80 -11.14 0.38
C LEU A 86 -12.34 -11.02 0.35
N PRO A 87 -12.98 -10.54 1.43
CA PRO A 87 -14.38 -10.15 1.40
C PRO A 87 -14.58 -8.94 0.47
N CYS A 88 -15.54 -9.04 -0.45
CA CYS A 88 -15.75 -8.03 -1.50
C CYS A 88 -17.21 -7.60 -1.69
N TRP A 89 -17.36 -6.44 -2.32
CA TRP A 89 -18.62 -5.84 -2.75
C TRP A 89 -18.49 -5.32 -4.19
N THR A 90 -19.58 -5.41 -4.94
CA THR A 90 -19.72 -4.77 -6.26
C THR A 90 -20.43 -3.42 -6.19
N ASP A 91 -21.24 -3.22 -5.14
CA ASP A 91 -21.86 -1.93 -4.82
C ASP A 91 -21.17 -1.33 -3.58
N PRO A 92 -20.47 -0.18 -3.73
CA PRO A 92 -19.79 0.46 -2.61
C PRO A 92 -20.75 1.04 -1.56
N PHE A 93 -22.02 1.30 -1.90
CA PHE A 93 -23.00 1.81 -0.93
C PHE A 93 -23.55 0.70 -0.04
N THR A 94 -23.64 -0.53 -0.56
CA THR A 94 -23.83 -1.71 0.29
C THR A 94 -22.63 -1.93 1.21
N ALA A 95 -21.40 -1.70 0.72
CA ALA A 95 -20.19 -1.87 1.52
C ALA A 95 -20.08 -0.89 2.72
N ALA A 96 -20.62 0.32 2.58
CA ALA A 96 -20.60 1.36 3.60
C ALA A 96 -21.98 1.62 4.24
N ALA A 97 -22.91 0.68 4.09
CA ALA A 97 -24.28 0.83 4.58
C ALA A 97 -24.30 1.14 6.08
N GLY A 98 -25.04 2.19 6.46
CA GLY A 98 -25.14 2.63 7.86
C GLY A 98 -24.04 3.57 8.33
N THR A 99 -23.13 4.01 7.43
CA THR A 99 -22.14 5.04 7.75
C THR A 99 -22.50 6.40 7.13
N PRO A 100 -22.05 7.53 7.70
CA PRO A 100 -22.35 8.84 7.12
C PRO A 100 -21.68 9.07 5.77
N ASP A 101 -22.46 9.38 4.74
CA ASP A 101 -21.98 9.55 3.36
C ASP A 101 -21.28 10.89 3.06
N ARG A 102 -21.48 12.00 3.79
CA ARG A 102 -21.21 13.35 3.22
C ARG A 102 -19.85 13.95 3.63
N PRO A 103 -19.15 14.67 2.71
CA PRO A 103 -19.39 14.86 1.26
C PRO A 103 -18.85 13.73 0.36
N THR A 104 -18.11 12.78 0.91
CA THR A 104 -17.36 11.73 0.18
C THR A 104 -18.22 10.82 -0.70
N GLY A 105 -19.42 10.49 -0.27
CA GLY A 105 -20.34 9.54 -0.90
C GLY A 105 -20.83 10.01 -2.26
N GLU A 106 -20.99 11.32 -2.49
CA GLU A 106 -21.39 11.83 -3.80
C GLU A 106 -20.23 11.77 -4.81
N ALA A 107 -19.01 12.08 -4.37
CA ALA A 107 -17.82 11.90 -5.19
C ALA A 107 -17.60 10.41 -5.54
N LEU A 108 -17.82 9.51 -4.57
CA LEU A 108 -17.78 8.06 -4.78
C LEU A 108 -18.84 7.61 -5.79
N ARG A 109 -20.08 8.10 -5.66
CA ARG A 109 -21.17 7.81 -6.60
C ARG A 109 -20.80 8.23 -8.02
N THR A 110 -20.23 9.42 -8.16
CA THR A 110 -19.84 9.99 -9.44
C THR A 110 -18.77 9.13 -10.13
N LEU A 111 -17.68 8.80 -9.42
CA LEU A 111 -16.60 7.98 -9.99
C LEU A 111 -17.04 6.55 -10.28
N TRP A 112 -17.87 5.95 -9.41
CA TRP A 112 -18.37 4.59 -9.60
C TRP A 112 -19.32 4.49 -10.79
N ARG A 113 -20.23 5.47 -10.97
CA ARG A 113 -21.10 5.55 -12.16
C ARG A 113 -20.28 5.75 -13.43
N ARG A 114 -19.25 6.62 -13.41
CA ARG A 114 -18.35 6.80 -14.55
C ARG A 114 -17.68 5.49 -14.99
N ALA A 115 -17.30 4.63 -14.04
CA ALA A 115 -16.77 3.30 -14.37
C ALA A 115 -17.83 2.43 -15.07
N ALA A 116 -19.05 2.39 -14.51
CA ALA A 116 -20.15 1.63 -15.09
C ALA A 116 -20.53 2.11 -16.50
N ASP A 117 -20.63 3.42 -16.71
CA ASP A 117 -20.96 4.04 -18.02
C ASP A 117 -19.89 3.74 -19.07
N ALA A 118 -18.63 3.58 -18.65
CA ALA A 118 -17.52 3.16 -19.50
C ALA A 118 -17.44 1.63 -19.71
N GLY A 119 -18.41 0.86 -19.20
CA GLY A 119 -18.41 -0.61 -19.26
C GLY A 119 -17.31 -1.26 -18.41
N VAL A 120 -16.73 -0.52 -17.45
CA VAL A 120 -15.66 -0.98 -16.56
C VAL A 120 -16.28 -1.59 -15.31
N ARG A 121 -16.04 -2.89 -15.09
CA ARG A 121 -16.48 -3.55 -13.86
C ARG A 121 -15.62 -3.08 -12.70
N THR A 122 -16.25 -2.59 -11.63
CA THR A 122 -15.55 -2.23 -10.39
C THR A 122 -15.79 -3.32 -9.33
N VAL A 123 -14.74 -3.70 -8.62
CA VAL A 123 -14.81 -4.60 -7.46
C VAL A 123 -14.09 -3.95 -6.29
N PHE A 124 -14.73 -3.90 -5.14
CA PHE A 124 -14.12 -3.42 -3.89
C PHE A 124 -13.89 -4.62 -2.98
N ALA A 125 -12.71 -4.74 -2.39
CA ALA A 125 -12.44 -5.76 -1.39
C ALA A 125 -11.76 -5.17 -0.17
N ARG A 126 -12.17 -5.61 1.02
CA ARG A 126 -11.53 -5.20 2.27
C ARG A 126 -10.39 -6.14 2.58
N ILE A 127 -9.23 -5.59 2.89
CA ILE A 127 -8.11 -6.32 3.47
C ILE A 127 -8.19 -6.15 4.98
N PRO A 128 -8.40 -7.24 5.76
CA PRO A 128 -8.30 -7.17 7.21
C PRO A 128 -6.92 -6.70 7.65
N THR A 129 -6.88 -5.82 8.65
CA THR A 129 -5.64 -5.31 9.24
C THR A 129 -5.64 -5.53 10.74
N ALA A 130 -4.49 -5.42 11.38
CA ALA A 130 -4.38 -5.48 12.84
C ALA A 130 -5.06 -4.31 13.55
N VAL A 131 -5.24 -3.19 12.86
CA VAL A 131 -5.82 -1.98 13.44
C VAL A 131 -7.35 -2.08 13.36
N GLY A 132 -7.98 -2.38 14.49
CA GLY A 132 -9.43 -2.35 14.62
C GLY A 132 -10.01 -0.99 14.21
N GLY A 133 -11.13 -1.01 13.48
CA GLY A 133 -11.76 0.22 12.96
C GLY A 133 -11.16 0.76 11.66
N LEU A 134 -9.92 0.40 11.32
CA LEU A 134 -9.30 0.81 10.07
C LEU A 134 -9.82 -0.04 8.90
N CYS A 135 -10.47 0.60 7.94
CA CYS A 135 -10.97 0.01 6.71
C CYS A 135 -9.91 0.15 5.61
N CYS A 136 -9.11 -0.91 5.39
CA CYS A 136 -8.21 -1.00 4.25
C CYS A 136 -8.94 -1.64 3.07
N VAL A 137 -9.11 -0.89 1.99
CA VAL A 137 -9.88 -1.30 0.80
C VAL A 137 -8.97 -1.32 -0.41
N VAL A 138 -9.10 -2.34 -1.25
CA VAL A 138 -8.63 -2.32 -2.64
C VAL A 138 -9.82 -2.15 -3.58
N ALA A 139 -9.67 -1.31 -4.59
CA ALA A 139 -10.61 -1.17 -5.69
C ALA A 139 -9.95 -1.66 -6.97
N CYS A 140 -10.61 -2.57 -7.69
CA CYS A 140 -10.16 -3.06 -8.99
C CYS A 140 -11.08 -2.53 -10.09
N LEU A 141 -10.50 -1.85 -11.08
CA LEU A 141 -11.17 -1.49 -12.33
C LEU A 141 -10.83 -2.53 -13.39
N LEU A 142 -11.85 -3.21 -13.91
CA LEU A 142 -11.69 -4.38 -14.77
C LEU A 142 -12.45 -4.14 -16.08
N GLU A 143 -11.76 -3.70 -17.12
CA GLU A 143 -12.37 -3.56 -18.45
C GLU A 143 -12.84 -4.92 -18.99
N PRO A 144 -13.73 -4.94 -20.00
CA PRO A 144 -14.03 -6.16 -20.74
C PRO A 144 -12.76 -6.75 -21.38
N GLU A 145 -12.71 -8.08 -21.53
CA GLU A 145 -11.54 -8.73 -22.11
C GLU A 145 -11.48 -8.49 -23.63
N ARG A 146 -10.47 -7.72 -24.05
CA ARG A 146 -10.19 -7.36 -25.45
C ARG A 146 -8.73 -6.94 -25.59
N PRO A 147 -8.15 -6.94 -26.80
CA PRO A 147 -6.83 -6.35 -27.03
C PRO A 147 -6.77 -4.91 -26.51
N GLY A 148 -5.70 -4.59 -25.76
CA GLY A 148 -5.50 -3.26 -25.17
C GLY A 148 -6.39 -2.94 -23.95
N ALA A 149 -7.23 -3.86 -23.47
CA ALA A 149 -8.01 -3.64 -22.25
C ALA A 149 -7.11 -3.29 -21.07
N LEU A 150 -7.53 -2.36 -20.22
CA LEU A 150 -6.80 -2.01 -19.00
C LEU A 150 -7.41 -2.70 -17.78
N VAL A 151 -6.57 -3.09 -16.83
CA VAL A 151 -7.01 -3.40 -15.46
C VAL A 151 -6.12 -2.69 -14.48
N THR A 152 -6.72 -2.05 -13.49
CA THR A 152 -5.98 -1.27 -12.50
C THR A 152 -6.48 -1.57 -11.11
N VAL A 153 -5.60 -1.33 -10.15
CA VAL A 153 -5.87 -1.50 -8.73
C VAL A 153 -5.49 -0.21 -8.04
N GLY A 154 -6.30 0.21 -7.08
CA GLY A 154 -5.97 1.25 -6.12
C GLY A 154 -6.33 0.78 -4.72
N MET A 155 -5.85 1.50 -3.73
CA MET A 155 -5.93 1.13 -2.33
C MET A 155 -6.14 2.34 -1.44
N LYS A 156 -6.85 2.16 -0.33
CA LYS A 156 -6.90 3.16 0.72
C LYS A 156 -7.24 2.54 2.06
N ALA A 157 -6.53 2.95 3.09
CA ALA A 157 -6.93 2.76 4.48
C ALA A 157 -7.52 4.05 5.07
N SER A 158 -8.68 3.91 5.73
CA SER A 158 -9.36 5.00 6.47
C SER A 158 -10.22 4.43 7.59
N ASP A 159 -10.40 5.17 8.67
CA ASP A 159 -11.38 4.86 9.72
C ASP A 159 -12.84 5.17 9.29
N ARG A 160 -12.99 5.81 8.12
CA ARG A 160 -14.27 6.12 7.48
C ARG A 160 -14.43 5.29 6.20
N PRO A 161 -15.39 4.35 6.13
CA PRO A 161 -15.56 3.46 4.98
C PRO A 161 -15.74 4.17 3.63
N HIS A 162 -16.52 5.25 3.56
CA HIS A 162 -16.67 6.02 2.32
C HIS A 162 -15.34 6.60 1.83
N ASP A 163 -14.47 7.06 2.74
CA ASP A 163 -13.17 7.62 2.39
C ASP A 163 -12.21 6.53 1.90
N ALA A 164 -12.25 5.33 2.51
CA ALA A 164 -11.50 4.18 2.02
C ALA A 164 -11.96 3.76 0.61
N LEU A 165 -13.28 3.66 0.39
CA LEU A 165 -13.83 3.30 -0.92
C LEU A 165 -13.51 4.35 -1.99
N LEU A 166 -13.68 5.63 -1.68
CA LEU A 166 -13.38 6.73 -2.60
C LEU A 166 -11.89 6.79 -2.92
N GLY A 167 -11.03 6.77 -1.91
CA GLY A 167 -9.58 6.87 -2.09
C GLY A 167 -9.05 5.71 -2.93
N ALA A 168 -9.48 4.48 -2.65
CA ALA A 168 -9.05 3.31 -3.42
C ALA A 168 -9.52 3.40 -4.88
N LEU A 169 -10.74 3.88 -5.13
CA LEU A 169 -11.25 4.08 -6.48
C LEU A 169 -10.51 5.20 -7.22
N GLN A 170 -10.21 6.31 -6.53
CA GLN A 170 -9.43 7.42 -7.09
C GLN A 170 -8.03 6.96 -7.50
N GLU A 171 -7.33 6.21 -6.65
CA GLU A 171 -6.02 5.66 -6.99
C GLU A 171 -6.11 4.70 -8.18
N ALA A 172 -7.13 3.83 -8.25
CA ALA A 172 -7.31 2.94 -9.40
C ALA A 172 -7.50 3.71 -10.73
N TRP A 173 -8.18 4.86 -10.68
CA TRP A 173 -8.32 5.77 -11.83
C TRP A 173 -7.01 6.52 -12.14
N GLN A 174 -6.23 6.92 -11.13
CA GLN A 174 -4.92 7.54 -11.33
C GLN A 174 -3.94 6.58 -12.01
N VAL A 175 -3.90 5.33 -11.55
CA VAL A 175 -3.10 4.27 -12.21
C VAL A 175 -3.56 4.11 -13.66
N ARG A 176 -4.87 4.10 -13.92
CA ARG A 176 -5.40 4.01 -15.29
C ARG A 176 -4.93 5.17 -16.16
N ALA A 177 -4.97 6.40 -15.65
CA ALA A 177 -4.49 7.57 -16.37
C ALA A 177 -2.98 7.47 -16.68
N ALA A 178 -2.17 6.95 -15.76
CA ALA A 178 -0.75 6.70 -15.99
C ALA A 178 -0.50 5.63 -17.07
N LEU A 179 -1.29 4.55 -17.08
CA LEU A 179 -1.25 3.53 -18.14
C LEU A 179 -1.63 4.12 -19.51
N GLU A 180 -2.69 4.93 -19.56
CA GLU A 180 -3.15 5.60 -20.78
C GLU A 180 -2.09 6.58 -21.31
N ALA A 181 -1.48 7.38 -20.44
CA ALA A 181 -0.39 8.29 -20.81
C ALA A 181 0.81 7.51 -21.40
N THR A 182 1.19 6.40 -20.78
CA THR A 182 2.29 5.55 -21.27
C THR A 182 2.01 4.98 -22.66
N LEU A 183 0.74 4.63 -22.96
CA LEU A 183 0.34 4.16 -24.28
C LEU A 183 0.37 5.27 -25.35
N LEU A 184 0.15 6.53 -24.95
CA LEU A 184 0.24 7.69 -25.86
C LEU A 184 1.70 8.02 -26.21
N ASP A 185 2.64 7.76 -25.31
CA ASP A 185 4.08 8.01 -25.53
C ASP A 185 4.73 7.04 -26.53
N GLY A 186 4.07 5.90 -26.83
CA GLY A 186 4.49 4.97 -27.88
C GLY A 186 4.20 3.50 -27.55
N PRO A 187 4.56 2.58 -28.47
CA PRO A 187 4.44 1.16 -28.19
C PRO A 187 5.29 0.79 -26.97
N VAL A 188 4.71 -0.01 -26.08
CA VAL A 188 5.42 -0.55 -24.92
C VAL A 188 6.50 -1.50 -25.45
N ALA A 189 7.76 -1.08 -25.33
CA ALA A 189 8.92 -1.93 -25.57
C ALA A 189 8.95 -3.13 -24.60
N ASP A 190 9.89 -4.06 -24.79
CA ASP A 190 10.05 -5.20 -23.90
C ASP A 190 10.07 -4.77 -22.42
N VAL A 191 9.19 -5.41 -21.63
CA VAL A 191 9.11 -5.18 -20.18
C VAL A 191 10.31 -5.86 -19.53
N PRO A 192 11.13 -5.15 -18.74
CA PRO A 192 12.23 -5.78 -18.03
C PRO A 192 11.77 -6.92 -17.11
N ASP A 193 12.63 -7.92 -16.93
CA ASP A 193 12.45 -8.98 -15.94
C ASP A 193 13.82 -9.25 -15.31
N PRO A 194 14.02 -8.96 -14.00
CA PRO A 194 13.05 -8.46 -13.02
C PRO A 194 12.69 -6.97 -13.17
N LEU A 195 11.55 -6.56 -12.58
CA LEU A 195 11.13 -5.15 -12.50
C LEU A 195 11.91 -4.43 -11.39
N VAL A 196 12.46 -3.25 -11.68
CA VAL A 196 13.27 -2.49 -10.70
C VAL A 196 12.65 -1.13 -10.38
N THR A 197 11.97 -0.53 -11.34
CA THR A 197 11.42 0.83 -11.22
C THR A 197 9.89 0.87 -11.28
N GLU A 198 9.30 1.97 -10.81
CA GLU A 198 7.89 2.30 -11.02
C GLU A 198 7.53 2.28 -12.51
N HIS A 199 8.40 2.78 -13.37
CA HIS A 199 8.18 2.79 -14.82
C HIS A 199 8.14 1.38 -15.41
N ASP A 200 9.00 0.47 -14.96
CA ASP A 200 8.96 -0.94 -15.36
C ASP A 200 7.64 -1.57 -14.93
N ARG A 201 7.14 -1.21 -13.73
CA ARG A 201 5.86 -1.69 -13.19
C ARG A 201 4.66 -1.18 -13.99
N ILE A 202 4.65 0.10 -14.37
CA ILE A 202 3.65 0.69 -15.27
C ILE A 202 3.62 -0.06 -16.61
N ARG A 203 4.79 -0.31 -17.21
CA ARG A 203 4.90 -1.09 -18.45
C ARG A 203 4.44 -2.54 -18.27
N TYR A 204 4.82 -3.18 -17.16
CA TYR A 204 4.36 -4.53 -16.81
C TYR A 204 2.83 -4.61 -16.72
N MET A 205 2.19 -3.59 -16.15
CA MET A 205 0.73 -3.51 -16.03
C MET A 205 -0.01 -3.46 -17.38
N LEU A 206 0.68 -3.03 -18.45
CA LEU A 206 0.17 -3.06 -19.82
C LEU A 206 0.26 -4.46 -20.48
N THR A 207 0.86 -5.45 -19.82
CA THR A 207 0.99 -6.82 -20.35
C THR A 207 -0.24 -7.68 -20.09
N ALA A 208 -0.45 -8.69 -20.93
CA ALA A 208 -1.50 -9.70 -20.70
C ALA A 208 -1.29 -10.49 -19.39
N ARG A 209 -0.04 -10.67 -18.97
CA ARG A 209 0.32 -11.37 -17.73
C ARG A 209 -0.18 -10.62 -16.50
N ALA A 210 0.08 -9.32 -16.41
CA ALA A 210 -0.41 -8.49 -15.30
C ALA A 210 -1.94 -8.46 -15.28
N ARG A 211 -2.58 -8.30 -16.44
CA ARG A 211 -4.05 -8.30 -16.54
C ARG A 211 -4.67 -9.58 -16.01
N ARG A 212 -4.14 -10.72 -16.43
CA ARG A 212 -4.59 -12.03 -15.96
C ARG A 212 -4.38 -12.17 -14.45
N ALA A 213 -3.24 -11.72 -13.93
CA ALA A 213 -2.96 -11.77 -12.50
C ALA A 213 -3.97 -10.96 -11.68
N VAL A 214 -4.30 -9.72 -12.07
CA VAL A 214 -5.29 -8.91 -11.34
C VAL A 214 -6.69 -9.52 -11.43
N ARG A 215 -7.12 -9.94 -12.64
CA ARG A 215 -8.43 -10.58 -12.83
C ARG A 215 -8.59 -11.86 -12.02
N ASP A 216 -7.59 -12.74 -12.02
CA ASP A 216 -7.62 -13.97 -11.24
C ASP A 216 -7.66 -13.68 -9.72
N TRP A 217 -7.05 -12.59 -9.26
CA TRP A 217 -7.10 -12.23 -7.85
C TRP A 217 -8.50 -11.77 -7.47
N ALA A 218 -9.02 -10.79 -8.21
CA ALA A 218 -10.36 -10.25 -8.00
C ALA A 218 -11.46 -11.30 -8.19
N GLY A 219 -11.26 -12.27 -9.09
CA GLY A 219 -12.14 -13.42 -9.27
C GLY A 219 -12.07 -14.45 -8.14
N GLY A 220 -11.03 -14.40 -7.31
CA GLY A 220 -10.90 -15.23 -6.12
C GLY A 220 -11.50 -14.63 -4.84
N PHE A 221 -11.95 -13.37 -4.89
CA PHE A 221 -12.63 -12.72 -3.77
C PHE A 221 -13.96 -13.41 -3.45
N VAL A 222 -14.42 -13.24 -2.21
CA VAL A 222 -15.65 -13.85 -1.70
C VAL A 222 -16.65 -12.75 -1.31
N PRO A 223 -17.96 -12.95 -1.49
CA PRO A 223 -18.95 -11.98 -1.06
C PRO A 223 -18.78 -11.65 0.43
N ALA A 224 -18.71 -10.37 0.77
CA ALA A 224 -18.62 -9.94 2.15
C ALA A 224 -19.94 -10.21 2.89
N PRO A 225 -19.90 -10.71 4.13
CA PRO A 225 -21.12 -11.07 4.87
C PRO A 225 -21.83 -9.86 5.49
N ALA A 226 -21.13 -8.74 5.68
CA ALA A 226 -21.62 -7.55 6.37
C ALA A 226 -20.96 -6.28 5.82
N PRO A 227 -21.58 -5.10 5.96
CA PRO A 227 -20.96 -3.82 5.63
C PRO A 227 -19.76 -3.52 6.56
N MET A 228 -18.90 -2.62 6.12
CA MET A 228 -17.85 -2.04 6.93
C MET A 228 -18.43 -1.04 7.94
N THR A 229 -17.84 -1.00 9.13
CA THR A 229 -18.23 -0.07 10.18
C THR A 229 -17.20 1.05 10.30
N ALA A 230 -17.69 2.27 10.48
CA ALA A 230 -16.85 3.38 10.88
C ALA A 230 -16.52 3.26 12.37
N ALA A 231 -15.28 3.50 12.74
CA ALA A 231 -14.85 3.58 14.13
C ALA A 231 -13.63 4.50 14.19
N GLU A 232 -13.67 5.52 15.05
CA GLU A 232 -12.54 6.44 15.20
C GLU A 232 -11.27 5.68 15.62
N VAL A 233 -10.17 5.97 14.94
CA VAL A 233 -8.88 5.37 15.24
C VAL A 233 -7.87 6.47 15.55
N THR A 234 -7.41 6.50 16.80
CA THR A 234 -6.37 7.43 17.27
C THR A 234 -4.98 6.95 16.87
N THR A 235 -4.00 7.87 16.82
CA THR A 235 -2.59 7.54 16.54
C THR A 235 -2.05 6.49 17.52
N ASP A 236 -2.28 6.68 18.82
CA ASP A 236 -1.87 5.73 19.86
C ASP A 236 -2.55 4.36 19.70
N GLY A 237 -3.82 4.34 19.26
CA GLY A 237 -4.55 3.12 18.95
C GLY A 237 -3.93 2.36 17.79
N ILE A 238 -3.45 3.08 16.76
CA ILE A 238 -2.69 2.47 15.65
C ILE A 238 -1.41 1.86 16.20
N VAL A 239 -0.58 2.65 16.91
CA VAL A 239 0.70 2.18 17.46
C VAL A 239 0.51 0.93 18.31
N THR A 240 -0.44 0.95 19.24
CA THR A 240 -0.75 -0.20 20.10
C THR A 240 -1.09 -1.45 19.29
N ALA A 241 -1.93 -1.31 18.26
CA ALA A 241 -2.31 -2.43 17.39
C ALA A 241 -1.13 -2.95 16.55
N LEU A 242 -0.25 -2.08 16.06
CA LEU A 242 0.95 -2.48 15.32
C LEU A 242 1.90 -3.30 16.21
N LEU A 243 2.15 -2.82 17.42
CA LEU A 243 3.03 -3.50 18.38
C LEU A 243 2.46 -4.88 18.75
N ALA A 244 1.15 -4.97 18.98
CA ALA A 244 0.48 -6.24 19.26
C ALA A 244 0.52 -7.23 18.09
N ASP A 245 0.55 -6.74 16.84
CA ASP A 245 0.67 -7.55 15.62
C ASP A 245 2.14 -7.83 15.21
N GLY A 246 3.10 -7.46 16.05
CA GLY A 246 4.51 -7.78 15.89
C GLY A 246 5.29 -6.80 14.99
N ALA A 247 4.77 -5.61 14.74
CA ALA A 247 5.57 -4.48 14.25
C ALA A 247 6.36 -3.82 15.39
N ASP A 248 7.42 -3.11 15.04
CA ASP A 248 8.13 -2.20 15.94
C ASP A 248 8.59 -0.96 15.15
N PRO A 249 7.68 -0.03 14.82
CA PRO A 249 7.99 1.04 13.88
C PRO A 249 8.97 2.07 14.48
N HIS A 250 9.80 2.64 13.61
CA HIS A 250 10.78 3.67 13.97
C HIS A 250 10.49 4.96 13.24
N VAL A 251 10.44 6.09 13.95
CA VAL A 251 10.09 7.41 13.38
C VAL A 251 11.32 8.29 13.28
N VAL A 252 11.60 8.77 12.08
CA VAL A 252 12.61 9.81 11.82
C VAL A 252 11.90 11.13 11.57
N ASP A 253 12.28 12.18 12.29
CA ASP A 253 11.81 13.54 12.03
C ASP A 253 12.51 14.11 10.79
N LEU A 254 11.72 14.39 9.75
CA LEU A 254 12.18 15.02 8.52
C LEU A 254 11.84 16.51 8.46
N THR A 255 11.20 17.07 9.49
CA THR A 255 10.87 18.49 9.57
C THR A 255 12.06 19.41 9.28
N PRO A 256 13.30 19.12 9.75
CA PRO A 256 14.46 19.95 9.42
C PRO A 256 14.80 20.03 7.92
N ARG A 257 14.26 19.12 7.08
CA ARG A 257 14.46 19.11 5.64
C ARG A 257 13.43 19.96 4.88
N LEU A 258 12.37 20.41 5.55
CA LEU A 258 11.37 21.26 4.91
C LEU A 258 11.94 22.66 4.63
N PRO A 259 11.49 23.35 3.58
CA PRO A 259 11.77 24.77 3.42
C PRO A 259 11.37 25.53 4.68
N ALA A 260 12.22 26.45 5.15
CA ALA A 260 12.01 27.15 6.42
C ALA A 260 10.63 27.85 6.51
N THR A 261 10.13 28.36 5.39
CA THR A 261 8.79 28.97 5.29
C THR A 261 7.66 27.97 5.53
N VAL A 262 7.80 26.74 5.03
CA VAL A 262 6.83 25.66 5.22
C VAL A 262 6.84 25.18 6.67
N ALA A 263 8.04 24.98 7.24
CA ALA A 263 8.18 24.63 8.66
C ALA A 263 7.61 25.73 9.58
N ALA A 264 7.81 27.02 9.25
CA ALA A 264 7.26 28.16 9.99
C ALA A 264 5.72 28.22 9.94
N MET A 265 5.08 27.64 8.92
CA MET A 265 3.62 27.48 8.87
C MET A 265 3.10 26.35 9.78
N GLY A 266 3.99 25.64 10.49
CA GLY A 266 3.63 24.56 11.41
C GLY A 266 3.65 23.16 10.79
N TRP A 267 3.96 23.04 9.49
CA TRP A 267 4.07 21.74 8.83
C TRP A 267 5.17 20.89 9.45
N ARG A 268 4.87 19.61 9.61
CA ARG A 268 5.80 18.58 10.06
C ARG A 268 5.91 17.50 9.01
N ALA A 269 7.07 16.86 8.93
CA ALA A 269 7.32 15.74 8.04
C ALA A 269 8.05 14.64 8.80
N VAL A 270 7.68 13.39 8.56
CA VAL A 270 8.29 12.22 9.19
C VAL A 270 8.49 11.10 8.19
N LYS A 271 9.39 10.18 8.53
CA LYS A 271 9.51 8.86 7.90
C LYS A 271 9.31 7.80 8.97
N VAL A 272 8.40 6.86 8.74
CA VAL A 272 8.23 5.67 9.56
C VAL A 272 8.86 4.48 8.84
N VAL A 273 9.85 3.86 9.46
CA VAL A 273 10.46 2.60 9.02
C VAL A 273 9.63 1.45 9.59
N PRO A 274 9.00 0.60 8.75
CA PRO A 274 8.00 -0.38 9.16
C PRO A 274 8.64 -1.71 9.63
N ALA A 275 9.54 -1.65 10.62
CA ALA A 275 10.19 -2.87 11.10
C ALA A 275 9.16 -3.89 11.61
N GLY A 276 9.32 -5.15 11.20
CA GLY A 276 8.38 -6.23 11.49
C GLY A 276 7.20 -6.37 10.50
N TYR A 277 6.92 -5.36 9.67
CA TYR A 277 5.91 -5.42 8.60
C TYR A 277 6.52 -5.73 7.23
N GLN A 278 5.68 -6.09 6.26
CA GLN A 278 6.07 -6.19 4.86
C GLN A 278 5.88 -4.82 4.21
N HIS A 279 6.94 -4.22 3.69
CA HIS A 279 6.82 -3.00 2.89
C HIS A 279 6.38 -3.33 1.45
N LEU A 280 5.92 -2.30 0.73
CA LEU A 280 5.66 -2.38 -0.71
C LEU A 280 6.99 -2.52 -1.45
N ARG A 281 7.13 -3.56 -2.27
CA ARG A 281 8.38 -3.86 -2.98
C ARG A 281 8.34 -3.34 -4.41
N MET A 282 9.10 -2.29 -4.69
CA MET A 282 9.22 -1.76 -6.06
C MET A 282 10.27 -2.48 -6.88
N ASP A 283 11.33 -2.96 -6.25
CA ASP A 283 12.41 -3.72 -6.87
C ASP A 283 12.24 -5.22 -6.61
N GLU A 284 11.95 -5.97 -7.67
CA GLU A 284 11.75 -7.41 -7.58
C GLU A 284 13.06 -8.18 -7.36
N THR A 285 14.24 -7.58 -7.56
CA THR A 285 15.56 -8.20 -7.30
C THR A 285 15.83 -8.38 -5.81
N HIS A 286 15.19 -7.59 -4.94
CA HIS A 286 15.36 -7.66 -3.49
C HIS A 286 14.59 -8.84 -2.87
N GLU A 287 14.86 -10.07 -3.30
CA GLU A 287 14.15 -11.26 -2.79
C GLU A 287 14.31 -11.49 -1.27
N TRP A 288 15.37 -10.94 -0.70
CA TRP A 288 15.68 -11.02 0.72
C TRP A 288 14.72 -10.16 1.56
N SER A 289 14.02 -9.19 0.96
CA SER A 289 13.18 -8.22 1.66
C SER A 289 11.76 -8.72 1.96
N TRP A 290 11.44 -9.97 1.55
CA TRP A 290 10.19 -10.62 1.91
C TRP A 290 10.16 -11.03 3.39
N ASN A 291 9.17 -10.53 4.12
CA ASN A 291 8.84 -10.96 5.48
C ASN A 291 8.07 -12.29 5.47
N ARG A 292 8.79 -13.38 5.22
CA ARG A 292 8.22 -14.73 5.04
C ARG A 292 7.32 -15.18 6.18
N SER A 293 7.67 -14.85 7.43
CA SER A 293 6.86 -15.18 8.61
C SER A 293 5.51 -14.48 8.60
N ARG A 294 5.49 -13.20 8.23
CA ARG A 294 4.28 -12.38 8.18
C ARG A 294 3.35 -12.77 7.03
N LEU A 295 3.93 -13.16 5.89
CA LEU A 295 3.21 -13.71 4.75
C LEU A 295 2.66 -15.11 5.05
N ALA A 296 3.43 -15.96 5.72
CA ALA A 296 3.00 -17.31 6.07
C ALA A 296 1.80 -17.30 7.03
N SER A 297 1.80 -16.42 8.03
CA SER A 297 0.71 -16.28 9.02
C SER A 297 -0.49 -15.46 8.54
N ALA A 298 -0.47 -14.96 7.30
CA ALA A 298 -1.51 -14.09 6.80
C ALA A 298 -2.91 -14.72 6.81
N PRO A 299 -3.11 -16.00 6.43
CA PRO A 299 -4.44 -16.61 6.48
C PRO A 299 -5.03 -16.63 7.89
N GLU A 300 -4.22 -16.96 8.89
CA GLU A 300 -4.65 -17.02 10.29
C GLU A 300 -4.91 -15.62 10.85
N ARG A 301 -4.00 -14.66 10.61
CA ARG A 301 -4.13 -13.28 11.12
C ARG A 301 -5.30 -12.52 10.49
N THR A 302 -5.59 -12.77 9.22
CA THR A 302 -6.65 -12.06 8.48
C THR A 302 -7.97 -12.83 8.42
N GLY A 303 -7.97 -14.12 8.76
CA GLY A 303 -9.12 -15.01 8.52
C GLY A 303 -9.43 -15.24 7.02
N CYS A 304 -8.58 -14.77 6.11
CA CYS A 304 -8.78 -14.90 4.67
C CYS A 304 -7.95 -16.06 4.12
N PRO A 305 -8.55 -17.10 3.50
CA PRO A 305 -7.79 -18.20 2.93
C PRO A 305 -6.81 -17.73 1.84
N ALA A 306 -5.58 -18.24 1.86
CA ALA A 306 -4.59 -18.01 0.80
C ALA A 306 -4.77 -19.00 -0.35
N ARG A 307 -4.55 -18.54 -1.58
CA ARG A 307 -4.47 -19.42 -2.77
C ARG A 307 -3.04 -19.84 -3.11
N LEU A 308 -2.03 -19.12 -2.63
CA LEU A 308 -0.63 -19.48 -2.81
C LEU A 308 -0.01 -19.92 -1.50
N THR A 309 0.81 -20.97 -1.56
CA THR A 309 1.65 -21.45 -0.45
C THR A 309 3.02 -20.80 -0.43
N ASP A 310 3.54 -20.37 -1.58
CA ASP A 310 4.77 -19.57 -1.73
C ASP A 310 4.45 -18.22 -2.38
N HIS A 311 4.96 -17.14 -1.77
CA HIS A 311 4.78 -15.77 -2.24
C HIS A 311 5.54 -15.48 -3.54
N ARG A 312 6.61 -16.23 -3.80
CA ARG A 312 7.40 -16.10 -5.04
C ARG A 312 6.64 -16.54 -6.29
N ALA A 313 5.57 -17.32 -6.11
CA ALA A 313 4.67 -17.68 -7.21
C ALA A 313 3.71 -16.54 -7.59
N ALA A 314 3.58 -15.50 -6.76
CA ALA A 314 2.80 -14.33 -7.11
C ALA A 314 3.49 -13.56 -8.24
N ALA A 315 2.68 -13.03 -9.16
CA ALA A 315 3.16 -12.03 -10.11
C ALA A 315 3.60 -10.75 -9.36
N PRO A 316 4.45 -9.89 -9.96
CA PRO A 316 4.69 -8.54 -9.45
C PRO A 316 3.36 -7.81 -9.18
N HIS A 317 3.31 -7.04 -8.09
CA HIS A 317 2.08 -6.38 -7.67
C HIS A 317 1.66 -5.24 -8.61
N PRO A 318 0.34 -4.94 -8.69
CA PRO A 318 -0.19 -4.00 -9.66
C PRO A 318 -0.15 -2.51 -9.27
N LEU A 319 0.29 -2.16 -8.07
CA LEU A 319 0.43 -0.76 -7.67
C LEU A 319 1.78 -0.20 -8.15
N PRO A 320 1.81 0.88 -8.94
CA PRO A 320 3.04 1.63 -9.24
C PRO A 320 3.57 2.36 -8.00
#